data_AF-A0A6B3BTH4-F1
#
_entry.id   AF-A0A6B3BTH4-F1
#
_cell.length_a   1.000
_cell.length_b   1.000
_cell.length_c   1.000
_cell.angle_alpha   90.00
_cell.angle_beta   90.00
_cell.angle_gamma   90.00
#
_symmetry.space_group_name_H-M   'P 1'
#
loop_
_entity.id
_entity.type
_entity.pdbx_description
1 polymer ?
#
loop_
_entity_poly.entity_id
_entity_poly.type
_entity_poly.pdbx_seq_one_letter_code
_entity_poly.pdbx_strand_id
1 'polypeptide(L)'
;MTTVESFLVNPETLYSLYSHVPDLVDVRIRSINLNWRGPTVTLRVDLPSFPGSAPQEWTDAGMDTVQCQLQFLAVENISLTDWDPPSVGCVEMSSWGRESRMRVVADGRGVALRFDCSESVRVGHVSAFQIHVDGSDNGTHLFVSKIDARRHTFLPPTNEKTFYER
;
A
#
# COMPACT_ATOMS: atom_id res chain seq x y z
N MET A 1 6.92 20.06 -6.99
CA MET A 1 6.71 19.09 -5.89
C MET A 1 6.75 17.73 -6.53
N THR A 2 7.59 16.83 -6.04
CA THR A 2 7.68 15.45 -6.55
C THR A 2 6.48 14.68 -6.01
N THR A 3 5.63 14.15 -6.88
CA THR A 3 4.42 13.39 -6.50
C THR A 3 4.77 11.91 -6.28
N VAL A 4 3.99 11.21 -5.46
CA VAL A 4 4.14 9.76 -5.19
C VAL A 4 4.25 8.96 -6.50
N GLU A 5 3.47 9.35 -7.49
CA GLU A 5 3.43 8.80 -8.84
C GLU A 5 4.82 8.65 -9.49
N SER A 6 5.70 9.64 -9.33
CA SER A 6 7.02 9.64 -9.96
C SER A 6 7.97 8.56 -9.44
N PHE A 7 7.66 7.95 -8.29
CA PHE A 7 8.44 6.86 -7.71
C PHE A 7 7.87 5.48 -8.04
N LEU A 8 6.65 5.39 -8.60
CA LEU A 8 6.01 4.11 -8.91
C LEU A 8 6.60 3.50 -10.17
N VAL A 9 7.01 2.23 -10.11
CA VAL A 9 7.54 1.50 -11.29
C VAL A 9 6.46 0.80 -12.11
N ASN A 10 5.23 0.76 -11.61
CA ASN A 10 4.08 0.15 -12.26
C ASN A 10 2.75 0.88 -11.95
N PRO A 11 2.66 2.20 -12.22
CA PRO A 11 1.49 3.01 -11.88
C PRO A 11 0.22 2.64 -12.66
N GLU A 12 0.34 1.88 -13.75
CA GLU A 12 -0.74 1.52 -14.67
C GLU A 12 -1.89 0.81 -13.97
N THR A 13 -1.58 0.03 -12.92
CA THR A 13 -2.62 -0.64 -12.13
C THR A 13 -3.50 0.38 -11.42
N LEU A 14 -2.93 1.45 -10.87
CA LEU A 14 -3.70 2.51 -10.23
C LEU A 14 -4.37 3.42 -11.26
N TYR A 15 -3.73 3.73 -12.40
CA TYR A 15 -4.38 4.50 -13.47
C TYR A 15 -5.59 3.79 -14.07
N SER A 16 -5.63 2.46 -14.03
CA SER A 16 -6.82 1.73 -14.50
C SER A 16 -8.05 1.99 -13.62
N LEU A 17 -7.86 2.46 -12.38
CA LEU A 17 -8.90 2.73 -11.40
C LEU A 17 -9.13 4.24 -11.20
N TYR A 18 -8.05 5.02 -11.17
CA TYR A 18 -8.05 6.44 -10.85
C TYR A 18 -7.57 7.28 -12.06
N SER A 19 -8.08 8.50 -12.19
CA SER A 19 -7.61 9.43 -13.23
C SER A 19 -6.15 9.89 -13.05
N HIS A 20 -5.65 9.82 -11.81
CA HIS A 20 -4.29 10.08 -11.38
C HIS A 20 -4.02 9.23 -10.14
N VAL A 21 -2.75 8.99 -9.80
CA VAL A 21 -2.41 8.28 -8.56
C VAL A 21 -2.86 9.16 -7.38
N PRO A 22 -3.72 8.67 -6.46
CA PRO A 22 -4.14 9.47 -5.32
C PRO A 22 -2.95 9.78 -4.41
N ASP A 23 -2.91 10.99 -3.89
CA ASP A 23 -1.95 11.34 -2.84
C ASP A 23 -2.20 10.45 -1.61
N LEU A 24 -1.13 9.96 -0.98
CA LEU A 24 -1.23 9.07 0.16
C LEU A 24 -1.42 9.86 1.46
N VAL A 25 -2.46 10.69 1.48
CA VAL A 25 -2.85 11.53 2.63
C VAL A 25 -4.08 10.90 3.30
N ASP A 26 -4.08 10.82 4.63
CA ASP A 26 -5.16 10.21 5.41
C ASP A 26 -5.43 8.72 5.06
N VAL A 27 -4.36 7.99 4.75
CA VAL A 27 -4.43 6.55 4.43
C VAL A 27 -4.39 5.71 5.70
N ARG A 28 -5.16 4.63 5.73
CA ARG A 28 -5.07 3.64 6.80
C ARG A 28 -3.91 2.70 6.53
N ILE A 29 -2.92 2.67 7.42
CA ILE A 29 -1.78 1.77 7.33
C ILE A 29 -2.13 0.48 8.09
N ARG A 30 -2.35 -0.60 7.35
CA ARG A 30 -2.84 -1.88 7.85
C ARG A 30 -1.73 -2.76 8.41
N SER A 31 -0.55 -2.69 7.81
CA SER A 31 0.60 -3.48 8.24
C SER A 31 1.91 -2.92 7.71
N ILE A 32 2.98 -3.11 8.47
CA ILE A 32 4.37 -2.89 8.06
C ILE A 32 5.05 -4.27 8.07
N ASN A 33 5.39 -4.79 6.90
CA ASN A 33 6.11 -6.06 6.78
C ASN A 33 7.59 -5.79 6.45
N LEU A 34 8.50 -6.40 7.23
CA LEU A 34 9.95 -6.26 7.08
C LEU A 34 10.56 -7.59 6.64
N ASN A 35 11.36 -7.57 5.58
CA ASN A 35 12.14 -8.74 5.14
C ASN A 35 13.63 -8.42 5.09
N TRP A 36 14.45 -9.26 5.71
CA TRP A 36 15.91 -9.08 5.75
C TRP A 36 16.64 -9.64 4.51
N ARG A 37 16.04 -10.59 3.78
CA ARG A 37 16.63 -11.18 2.57
C ARG A 37 16.35 -10.27 1.38
N GLY A 38 17.27 -9.34 1.14
CA GLY A 38 17.01 -8.17 0.31
C GLY A 38 16.15 -7.20 1.12
N PRO A 39 16.75 -6.30 1.92
CA PRO A 39 16.05 -5.43 2.84
C PRO A 39 14.84 -4.75 2.18
N THR A 40 13.65 -5.14 2.62
CA THR A 40 12.37 -4.75 2.03
C THR A 40 11.42 -4.30 3.12
N VAL A 41 10.69 -3.22 2.84
CA VAL A 41 9.50 -2.82 3.59
C VAL A 41 8.32 -2.98 2.65
N THR A 42 7.26 -3.65 3.09
CA THR A 42 5.98 -3.68 2.40
C THR A 42 4.92 -3.06 3.30
N LEU A 43 4.40 -1.91 2.89
CA LEU A 43 3.24 -1.29 3.54
C LEU A 43 1.97 -1.82 2.89
N ARG A 44 0.99 -2.23 3.69
CA ARG A 44 -0.38 -2.47 3.21
C ARG A 44 -1.23 -1.29 3.61
N VAL A 45 -1.86 -0.63 2.66
CA VAL A 45 -2.59 0.61 2.87
C VAL A 45 -3.97 0.57 2.24
N ASP A 46 -4.95 1.16 2.91
CA ASP A 46 -6.22 1.52 2.27
C ASP A 46 -6.05 2.90 1.63
N LEU A 47 -6.39 3.02 0.34
CA LEU A 47 -6.32 4.27 -0.40
C LEU A 47 -7.41 5.24 0.09
N PRO A 48 -7.17 6.57 -0.03
CA PRO A 48 -7.97 7.57 0.67
C PRO A 48 -9.37 7.76 0.08
N SER A 49 -9.62 7.22 -1.11
CA SER A 49 -10.92 7.32 -1.79
C SER A 49 -11.19 6.12 -2.68
N PHE A 50 -12.46 5.81 -2.85
CA PHE A 50 -12.91 4.81 -3.81
C PHE A 50 -12.81 5.36 -5.24
N PRO A 51 -12.31 4.59 -6.21
CA PRO A 51 -12.04 5.08 -7.56
C PRO A 51 -13.32 5.39 -8.34
N GLY A 52 -13.27 6.46 -9.14
CA GLY A 52 -14.36 6.81 -10.06
C GLY A 52 -14.51 5.83 -11.24
N SER A 53 -13.45 5.10 -11.60
CA SER A 53 -13.45 4.07 -12.65
C SER A 53 -13.35 2.66 -12.06
N ALA A 54 -13.99 2.41 -10.91
CA ALA A 54 -14.01 1.08 -10.31
C ALA A 54 -14.58 0.03 -11.29
N PRO A 55 -14.01 -1.19 -11.35
CA PRO A 55 -14.61 -2.32 -12.07
C PRO A 55 -16.06 -2.53 -11.67
N GLN A 56 -16.93 -2.83 -12.65
CA GLN A 56 -18.37 -3.03 -12.42
C GLN A 56 -18.62 -4.10 -11.35
N GLU A 57 -17.82 -5.17 -11.34
CA GLU A 57 -17.88 -6.23 -10.32
C GLU A 57 -17.67 -5.71 -8.88
N TRP A 58 -16.87 -4.67 -8.67
CA TRP A 58 -16.66 -4.08 -7.35
C TRP A 58 -17.88 -3.27 -6.93
N THR A 59 -18.43 -2.48 -7.85
CA THR A 59 -19.63 -1.67 -7.63
C THR A 59 -20.85 -2.55 -7.35
N ASP A 60 -21.05 -3.61 -8.16
CA ASP A 60 -22.15 -4.56 -7.99
C ASP A 60 -22.05 -5.32 -6.66
N ALA A 61 -20.84 -5.58 -6.18
CA ALA A 61 -20.59 -6.22 -4.90
C ALA A 61 -20.64 -5.25 -3.70
N GLY A 62 -20.83 -3.95 -3.92
CA GLY A 62 -20.92 -2.94 -2.86
C GLY A 62 -19.60 -2.65 -2.16
N MET A 63 -18.46 -2.82 -2.85
CA MET A 63 -17.14 -2.47 -2.32
C MET A 63 -17.02 -0.95 -2.18
N ASP A 64 -16.34 -0.51 -1.12
CA ASP A 64 -16.21 0.92 -0.78
C ASP A 64 -14.77 1.35 -0.48
N THR A 65 -13.85 0.40 -0.38
CA THR A 65 -12.45 0.66 0.00
C THR A 65 -11.51 -0.07 -0.94
N VAL A 66 -10.49 0.64 -1.44
CA VAL A 66 -9.38 0.03 -2.20
C VAL A 66 -8.18 -0.14 -1.30
N GLN A 67 -7.55 -1.31 -1.35
CA GLN A 67 -6.34 -1.64 -0.63
C GLN A 67 -5.24 -2.04 -1.61
N CYS A 68 -4.00 -1.67 -1.31
CA CYS A 68 -2.83 -2.13 -2.05
C CYS A 68 -1.61 -2.33 -1.15
N GLN A 69 -0.58 -2.96 -1.71
CA GLN A 69 0.74 -2.99 -1.13
C GLN A 69 1.68 -2.00 -1.83
N LEU A 70 2.47 -1.28 -1.04
CA LEU A 70 3.61 -0.48 -1.49
C LEU A 70 4.89 -1.16 -1.02
N GLN A 71 5.65 -1.70 -1.97
CA GLN A 71 6.90 -2.41 -1.71
C GLN A 71 8.10 -1.53 -2.02
N PHE A 72 8.99 -1.42 -1.03
CA PHE A 72 10.22 -0.64 -1.05
C PHE A 72 11.43 -1.56 -0.94
N LEU A 73 12.43 -1.38 -1.79
CA LEU A 73 13.62 -2.24 -1.86
C LEU A 73 14.89 -1.50 -1.38
N ALA A 74 15.92 -2.28 -1.05
CA ALA A 74 17.20 -1.78 -0.56
C ALA A 74 17.03 -0.82 0.63
N VAL A 75 16.15 -1.20 1.56
CA VAL A 75 15.80 -0.42 2.75
C VAL A 75 16.97 -0.37 3.74
N GLU A 76 17.23 0.82 4.27
CA GLU A 76 18.19 1.07 5.34
C GLU A 76 17.66 2.16 6.30
N ASN A 77 18.35 2.37 7.42
CA ASN A 77 18.06 3.43 8.39
C ASN A 77 16.59 3.47 8.86
N ILE A 78 15.97 2.29 9.04
CA ILE A 78 14.58 2.20 9.48
C ILE A 78 14.44 2.66 10.94
N SER A 79 13.42 3.48 11.17
CA SER A 79 12.99 3.93 12.50
C SER A 79 11.47 3.79 12.56
N LEU A 80 10.99 2.95 13.47
CA LEU A 80 9.58 2.82 13.83
C LEU A 80 9.44 3.19 15.30
N THR A 81 8.95 4.39 15.57
CA THR A 81 8.84 4.93 16.93
C THR A 81 7.42 4.91 17.48
N ASP A 82 6.43 4.77 16.60
CA ASP A 82 5.03 4.61 16.98
C ASP A 82 4.34 3.59 16.06
N TRP A 83 3.53 2.72 16.67
CA TRP A 83 2.68 1.73 16.02
C TRP A 83 1.56 1.33 16.99
N ASP A 84 0.43 2.02 16.87
CA ASP A 84 -0.79 1.80 17.64
C ASP A 84 -2.02 1.73 16.71
N PRO A 85 -2.32 0.54 16.13
CA PRO A 85 -3.46 0.38 15.25
C PRO A 85 -4.80 0.62 15.97
N PRO A 86 -5.80 1.26 15.33
CA PRO A 86 -5.83 1.61 13.91
C PRO A 86 -5.02 2.86 13.56
N SER A 87 -4.02 2.66 12.70
CA SER A 87 -3.07 3.68 12.29
C SER A 87 -3.54 4.40 11.03
N VAL A 88 -3.58 5.73 11.07
CA VAL A 88 -3.99 6.57 9.94
C VAL A 88 -3.01 7.72 9.81
N GLY A 89 -2.50 7.97 8.60
CA GLY A 89 -1.48 8.99 8.40
C GLY A 89 -1.21 9.30 6.94
N CYS A 90 -0.13 10.05 6.72
CA CYS A 90 0.35 10.40 5.40
C CYS A 90 1.60 9.60 5.07
N VAL A 91 1.73 9.12 3.82
CA VAL A 91 2.95 8.48 3.31
C VAL A 91 3.61 9.41 2.30
N GLU A 92 4.72 10.00 2.70
CA GLU A 92 5.50 10.93 1.88
C GLU A 92 6.76 10.26 1.33
N MET A 93 7.12 10.63 0.10
CA MET A 93 8.30 10.14 -0.60
C MET A 93 9.08 11.32 -1.15
N SER A 94 10.38 11.33 -0.94
CA SER A 94 11.25 12.41 -1.43
C SER A 94 12.62 11.87 -1.84
N SER A 95 13.13 12.33 -2.99
CA SER A 95 14.48 11.99 -3.41
C SER A 95 15.49 12.42 -2.33
N TRP A 96 16.47 11.58 -2.05
CA TRP A 96 17.40 11.75 -0.93
C TRP A 96 18.83 11.44 -1.38
N GLY A 97 19.77 12.33 -1.11
CA GLY A 97 21.19 12.10 -1.44
C GLY A 97 21.50 12.20 -2.93
N ARG A 98 22.52 11.45 -3.40
CA ARG A 98 23.10 11.56 -4.76
C ARG A 98 22.96 10.30 -5.64
N GLU A 99 22.31 9.24 -5.17
CA GLU A 99 22.40 7.89 -5.78
C GLU A 99 21.03 7.21 -6.02
N SER A 100 20.08 7.90 -6.65
CA SER A 100 18.71 7.36 -6.88
C SER A 100 18.13 6.68 -5.63
N ARG A 101 18.25 7.39 -4.50
CA ARG A 101 17.69 6.99 -3.21
C ARG A 101 16.52 7.90 -2.90
N MET A 102 15.59 7.38 -2.12
CA MET A 102 14.52 8.19 -1.56
C MET A 102 14.35 7.92 -0.08
N ARG A 103 13.82 8.91 0.62
CA ARG A 103 13.30 8.78 1.97
C ARG A 103 11.80 8.61 1.92
N VAL A 104 11.33 7.66 2.71
CA VAL A 104 9.90 7.44 2.96
C VAL A 104 9.61 7.79 4.41
N VAL A 105 8.55 8.56 4.62
CA VAL A 105 8.02 8.89 5.94
C VAL A 105 6.54 8.54 5.95
N ALA A 106 6.12 7.73 6.91
CA ALA A 106 4.72 7.48 7.20
C ALA A 106 4.43 7.95 8.62
N ASP A 107 3.67 9.03 8.75
CA ASP A 107 3.44 9.72 10.02
C ASP A 107 1.96 10.08 10.17
N GLY A 108 1.43 9.92 11.39
CA GLY A 108 0.05 10.21 11.71
C GLY A 108 -0.39 9.62 13.04
N ARG A 109 -1.70 9.40 13.19
CA ARG A 109 -2.25 8.79 14.40
C ARG A 109 -1.82 7.32 14.48
N GLY A 110 -1.08 6.98 15.53
CA GLY A 110 -0.67 5.60 15.83
C GLY A 110 0.37 5.03 14.87
N VAL A 111 1.13 5.89 14.19
CA VAL A 111 2.22 5.48 13.31
C VAL A 111 3.26 6.60 13.15
N ALA A 112 4.52 6.24 13.36
CA ALA A 112 5.67 7.08 13.05
C ALA A 112 6.79 6.18 12.53
N LEU A 113 6.85 6.05 11.19
CA LEU A 113 7.79 5.22 10.46
C LEU A 113 8.62 6.08 9.51
N ARG A 114 9.91 5.81 9.45
CA ARG A 114 10.81 6.41 8.47
C ARG A 114 11.87 5.40 8.03
N PHE A 115 12.25 5.46 6.77
CA PHE A 115 13.39 4.70 6.24
C PHE A 115 13.93 5.32 4.95
N ASP A 116 15.14 4.92 4.57
CA ASP A 116 15.76 5.26 3.29
C ASP A 116 15.76 4.01 2.38
N CYS A 117 15.58 4.16 1.08
CA CYS A 117 15.46 3.04 0.14
C CYS A 117 15.84 3.44 -1.29
N SER A 118 15.83 2.49 -2.24
CA SER A 118 15.96 2.82 -3.66
C SER A 118 14.80 3.69 -4.11
N GLU A 119 15.04 4.61 -5.05
CA GLU A 119 14.03 5.50 -5.65
C GLU A 119 13.11 4.73 -6.62
N SER A 120 12.43 3.71 -6.10
CA SER A 120 11.43 2.91 -6.79
C SER A 120 10.48 2.26 -5.79
N VAL A 121 9.19 2.32 -6.09
CA VAL A 121 8.11 1.69 -5.34
C VAL A 121 7.33 0.80 -6.27
N ARG A 122 7.11 -0.45 -5.88
CA ARG A 122 6.22 -1.35 -6.60
C ARG A 122 4.85 -1.37 -5.93
N VAL A 123 3.81 -1.19 -6.72
CA VAL A 123 2.42 -1.40 -6.27
C VAL A 123 2.06 -2.87 -6.48
N GLY A 124 1.55 -3.53 -5.45
CA GLY A 124 1.14 -4.94 -5.48
C GLY A 124 -0.26 -5.14 -4.92
N HIS A 125 -0.84 -6.31 -5.22
CA HIS A 125 -2.06 -6.82 -4.58
C HIS A 125 -3.20 -5.80 -4.46
N VAL A 126 -3.45 -5.04 -5.53
CA VAL A 126 -4.55 -4.07 -5.56
C VAL A 126 -5.88 -4.81 -5.53
N SER A 127 -6.70 -4.51 -4.53
CA SER A 127 -8.00 -5.12 -4.32
C SER A 127 -9.01 -4.12 -3.78
N ALA A 128 -10.29 -4.46 -3.86
CA ALA A 128 -11.34 -3.76 -3.15
C ALA A 128 -12.07 -4.68 -2.17
N PHE A 129 -12.56 -4.09 -1.09
CA PHE A 129 -13.35 -4.74 -0.06
C PHE A 129 -14.41 -3.76 0.47
N GLN A 130 -15.35 -4.28 1.26
CA GLN A 130 -16.28 -3.46 2.03
C GLN A 130 -15.73 -3.32 3.45
N ILE A 131 -15.45 -2.10 3.89
CA ILE A 131 -14.95 -1.86 5.24
C ILE A 131 -16.06 -2.06 6.27
N HIS A 132 -15.75 -2.80 7.33
CA HIS A 132 -16.69 -2.98 8.45
C HIS A 132 -16.73 -1.74 9.36
N VAL A 133 -17.78 -1.62 10.17
CA VAL A 133 -17.96 -0.53 11.15
C VAL A 133 -16.79 -0.45 12.15
N ASP A 134 -16.17 -1.57 12.48
CA ASP A 134 -14.98 -1.65 13.34
C ASP A 134 -13.67 -1.31 12.60
N GLY A 135 -13.75 -1.03 11.30
CA GLY A 135 -12.62 -0.75 10.42
C GLY A 135 -11.89 -1.99 9.91
N SER A 136 -12.38 -3.20 10.18
CA SER A 136 -11.76 -4.45 9.71
C SER A 136 -11.94 -4.68 8.20
N ASP A 137 -11.02 -5.47 7.64
CA ASP A 137 -10.95 -5.92 6.24
C ASP A 137 -11.06 -7.46 6.15
N ASN A 138 -11.83 -8.07 7.06
CA ASN A 138 -11.96 -9.53 7.14
C ASN A 138 -12.94 -10.12 6.11
N GLY A 139 -13.60 -9.27 5.32
CA GLY A 139 -14.55 -9.66 4.29
C GLY A 139 -13.87 -10.19 3.02
N THR A 140 -14.70 -10.38 1.98
CA THR A 140 -14.20 -10.75 0.64
C THR A 140 -13.39 -9.62 0.03
N HIS A 141 -12.29 -9.97 -0.63
CA HIS A 141 -11.51 -9.06 -1.46
C HIS A 141 -11.67 -9.41 -2.93
N LEU A 142 -11.88 -8.41 -3.77
CA LEU A 142 -11.89 -8.52 -5.23
C LEU A 142 -10.61 -7.89 -5.78
N PHE A 143 -9.72 -8.72 -6.35
CA PHE A 143 -8.40 -8.30 -6.82
C PHE A 143 -8.42 -7.87 -8.28
N VAL A 144 -7.65 -6.82 -8.62
CA VAL A 144 -7.42 -6.40 -10.01
C VAL A 144 -6.65 -7.47 -10.79
N SER A 145 -5.67 -8.10 -10.15
CA SER A 145 -4.86 -9.16 -10.75
C SER A 145 -5.65 -10.46 -10.86
N LYS A 146 -5.76 -11.02 -12.08
CA LYS A 146 -6.36 -12.35 -12.30
C LYS A 146 -5.62 -13.47 -11.55
N ILE A 147 -4.32 -13.31 -11.30
CA ILE A 147 -3.55 -14.30 -10.54
C ILE A 147 -3.96 -14.23 -9.07
N ASP A 148 -4.06 -13.03 -8.51
CA ASP A 148 -4.46 -12.86 -7.10
C ASP A 148 -5.92 -13.26 -6.91
N ALA A 149 -6.83 -12.87 -7.81
CA ALA A 149 -8.24 -13.24 -7.76
C ALA A 149 -8.48 -14.77 -7.80
N ARG A 150 -7.54 -15.53 -8.39
CA ARG A 150 -7.59 -17.00 -8.39
C ARG A 150 -7.04 -17.61 -7.10
N ARG A 151 -6.10 -16.93 -6.44
CA ARG A 151 -5.39 -17.43 -5.25
C ARG A 151 -6.04 -16.99 -3.94
N HIS A 152 -6.72 -15.85 -3.97
CA HIS A 152 -7.15 -15.15 -2.78
C HIS A 152 -8.58 -14.64 -2.96
N THR A 153 -9.46 -15.11 -2.09
CA THR A 153 -10.82 -14.56 -1.89
C THR A 153 -10.89 -13.74 -0.61
N PHE A 154 -9.96 -13.98 0.32
CA PHE A 154 -9.73 -13.26 1.56
C PHE A 154 -8.27 -12.85 1.62
N LEU A 155 -7.95 -11.85 2.43
CA LEU A 155 -6.57 -11.47 2.69
C LEU A 155 -5.81 -12.64 3.33
N PRO A 156 -4.64 -13.01 2.79
CA PRO A 156 -3.76 -13.96 3.46
C PRO A 156 -3.31 -13.43 4.83
N PRO A 157 -3.02 -14.33 5.79
CA PRO A 157 -2.45 -13.94 7.07
C PRO A 157 -1.09 -13.26 6.88
N THR A 158 -0.69 -12.41 7.83
CA THR A 158 0.52 -11.57 7.73
C THR A 158 1.84 -12.35 7.67
N ASN A 159 1.80 -13.66 7.95
CA ASN A 159 2.94 -14.58 7.85
C ASN A 159 3.02 -15.35 6.51
N GLU A 160 2.05 -15.19 5.61
CA GLU A 160 2.03 -15.85 4.31
C GLU A 160 3.08 -15.23 3.39
N LYS A 161 4.23 -15.90 3.29
CA LYS A 161 5.36 -15.40 2.50
C LYS A 161 4.98 -15.11 1.08
N THR A 162 4.22 -15.99 0.41
CA THR A 162 3.90 -15.84 -1.01
C THR A 162 3.09 -14.59 -1.36
N PHE A 163 2.50 -13.92 -0.36
CA PHE A 163 1.72 -12.69 -0.52
C PHE A 163 2.47 -11.42 -0.09
N TYR A 164 3.47 -11.52 0.79
CA TYR A 164 4.23 -10.36 1.30
C TYR A 164 5.70 -10.35 0.87
N GLU A 165 6.22 -11.51 0.51
CA GLU A 165 7.58 -11.79 0.06
C GLU A 165 7.49 -12.39 -1.36
N ARG A 166 8.38 -11.96 -2.25
CA ARG A 166 8.41 -12.46 -3.64
C ARG A 166 8.77 -13.94 -3.73
#